data_AF-A0A965Z5J3-F1
#
_entry.id   AF-A0A965Z5J3-F1
#
_cell.length_a   1.000
_cell.length_b   1.000
_cell.length_c   1.000
_cell.angle_alpha   90.00
_cell.angle_beta   90.00
_cell.angle_gamma   90.00
#
_symmetry.space_group_name_H-M   'P 1'
#
loop_
_entity.id
_entity.type
_entity.pdbx_description
1 polymer ?
#
loop_
_entity_poly.entity_id
_entity_poly.type
_entity_poly.pdbx_seq_one_letter_code
_entity_poly.pdbx_strand_id
1 'polypeptide(L)'
;MSWKIFMATFGLVFFAELGDKTQLAVMLQSAVHGRWIVFVAASLALVLSTLLGVYLGGLISKMVSERLIHGVGGVLFLVFGLLMLTSVFKPGPDVEPVIHAAEKPAETPAE
;
A
#
# COMPACT_ATOMS: atom_id res chain seq x y z
N MET A 1 12.92 19.47 -17.56
CA MET A 1 12.48 18.14 -17.10
C MET A 1 13.08 17.09 -18.01
N SER A 2 13.94 16.21 -17.50
CA SER A 2 14.49 15.08 -18.26
C SER A 2 13.38 14.03 -18.43
N TRP A 3 12.70 14.06 -19.57
CA TRP A 3 11.61 13.12 -19.90
C TRP A 3 11.97 11.64 -19.65
N LYS A 4 13.25 11.31 -19.84
CA LYS A 4 13.83 9.99 -19.52
C LYS A 4 13.66 9.60 -18.05
N ILE A 5 13.92 10.51 -17.11
CA ILE A 5 13.82 10.23 -15.68
C ILE A 5 12.35 10.06 -15.30
N PHE A 6 11.47 10.92 -15.82
CA PHE A 6 10.03 10.81 -15.57
C PHE A 6 9.48 9.45 -16.02
N MET A 7 9.76 9.04 -17.26
CA MET A 7 9.30 7.74 -17.78
C MET A 7 9.89 6.55 -17.03
N ALA A 8 11.18 6.62 -16.65
CA ALA A 8 11.83 5.57 -15.88
C ALA A 8 11.22 5.43 -14.47
N THR A 9 11.04 6.54 -13.76
CA THR A 9 10.43 6.54 -12.42
C THR A 9 8.97 6.12 -12.48
N PHE A 10 8.20 6.63 -13.45
CA PHE A 10 6.81 6.21 -13.63
C PHE A 10 6.72 4.72 -13.90
N GLY A 11 7.52 4.19 -14.83
CA GLY A 11 7.54 2.76 -15.12
C GLY A 11 7.92 1.92 -13.90
N LEU A 12 8.99 2.30 -13.20
CA LEU A 12 9.43 1.61 -11.98
C LEU A 12 8.31 1.53 -10.93
N VAL A 13 7.69 2.66 -10.60
CA VAL A 13 6.62 2.72 -9.59
C VAL A 13 5.37 2.00 -10.07
N PHE A 14 4.97 2.19 -11.32
CA PHE A 14 3.79 1.55 -11.89
C PHE A 14 3.88 0.02 -11.85
N PHE A 15 5.02 -0.55 -12.24
CA PHE A 15 5.24 -1.99 -12.15
C PHE A 15 5.39 -2.48 -10.71
N ALA A 16 5.98 -1.69 -9.82
CA ALA A 16 6.12 -2.06 -8.41
C ALA A 16 4.77 -2.10 -7.67
N GLU A 17 3.83 -1.23 -8.04
CA GLU A 17 2.51 -1.11 -7.40
C GLU A 17 1.44 -2.00 -8.05
N LEU A 18 1.71 -2.58 -9.22
CA LEU A 18 0.76 -3.43 -9.95
C LEU A 18 0.42 -4.71 -9.17
N GLY A 19 -0.86 -4.89 -8.83
CA GLY A 19 -1.32 -6.07 -8.11
C GLY A 19 -1.05 -6.06 -6.61
N ASP A 20 -0.71 -4.89 -6.03
CA ASP A 20 -0.54 -4.77 -4.59
C ASP A 20 -1.88 -4.92 -3.83
N LYS A 21 -1.78 -5.32 -2.55
CA LYS A 21 -2.91 -5.46 -1.62
C LYS A 21 -3.73 -4.18 -1.50
N THR A 22 -3.10 -3.01 -1.63
CA THR A 22 -3.80 -1.73 -1.63
C THR A 22 -4.79 -1.62 -2.80
N GLN A 23 -4.48 -2.17 -3.98
CA GLN A 23 -5.41 -2.17 -5.12
C GLN A 23 -6.65 -3.01 -4.84
N LEU A 24 -6.49 -4.19 -4.22
CA LEU A 24 -7.62 -5.02 -3.81
C LEU A 24 -8.49 -4.31 -2.75
N ALA A 25 -7.87 -3.65 -1.77
CA ALA A 25 -8.60 -2.87 -0.77
C ALA A 25 -9.41 -1.73 -1.41
N VAL A 26 -8.84 -1.01 -2.37
CA VAL A 26 -9.54 0.06 -3.11
C VAL A 26 -10.70 -0.51 -3.95
N MET A 27 -10.51 -1.66 -4.61
CA MET A 27 -11.56 -2.35 -5.36
C MET A 27 -12.73 -2.77 -4.45
N LEU A 28 -12.43 -3.37 -3.29
CA LEU A 28 -13.45 -3.74 -2.31
C LEU A 28 -14.19 -2.52 -1.76
N GLN A 29 -13.47 -1.45 -1.45
CA GLN A 29 -14.08 -0.21 -0.96
C GLN A 29 -14.99 0.43 -2.02
N SER A 30 -14.61 0.35 -3.30
CA SER A 30 -15.40 0.82 -4.45
C SER A 30 -16.66 -0.01 -4.72
N ALA A 31 -16.71 -1.26 -4.23
CA ALA A 31 -17.92 -2.08 -4.29
C ALA A 31 -18.95 -1.68 -3.22
N VAL A 32 -18.49 -1.16 -2.07
CA VAL A 32 -19.36 -0.75 -0.95
C VAL A 32 -19.72 0.74 -1.02
N HIS A 33 -18.83 1.58 -1.55
CA HIS A 33 -18.98 3.04 -1.59
C HIS A 33 -19.01 3.53 -3.04
N GLY A 34 -19.38 4.80 -3.27
CA GLY A 34 -19.42 5.37 -4.61
C GLY A 34 -18.05 5.35 -5.31
N ARG A 35 -17.96 4.72 -6.49
CA ARG A 35 -16.72 4.55 -7.27
C ARG A 35 -15.85 5.80 -7.41
N TRP A 36 -16.48 6.97 -7.60
CA TRP A 36 -15.78 8.23 -7.83
C TRP A 36 -15.20 8.80 -6.53
N ILE A 37 -15.91 8.63 -5.42
CA ILE A 37 -15.45 9.05 -4.10
C ILE A 37 -14.22 8.24 -3.70
N VAL A 38 -14.30 6.91 -3.87
CA VAL A 38 -13.19 6.00 -3.58
C VAL A 38 -12.00 6.28 -4.49
N PHE A 39 -12.24 6.50 -5.79
CA PHE A 39 -11.17 6.83 -6.73
C PHE A 39 -10.41 8.11 -6.32
N VAL A 40 -11.13 9.19 -5.99
CA VAL A 40 -10.51 10.46 -5.58
C VAL A 40 -9.78 10.30 -4.25
N ALA A 41 -10.40 9.64 -3.26
CA ALA A 41 -9.79 9.43 -1.95
C ALA A 41 -8.52 8.57 -2.03
N ALA A 42 -8.57 7.45 -2.75
CA ALA A 42 -7.42 6.56 -2.94
C ALA A 42 -6.29 7.24 -3.73
N SER A 43 -6.64 7.98 -4.79
CA SER A 43 -5.65 8.75 -5.57
C SER A 43 -4.98 9.82 -4.73
N LEU A 44 -5.75 10.56 -3.92
CA LEU A 44 -5.22 11.59 -3.04
C LEU A 44 -4.34 11.00 -1.93
N ALA A 45 -4.76 9.88 -1.33
CA ALA A 45 -3.95 9.14 -0.37
C ALA A 45 -2.62 8.68 -0.97
N LEU A 46 -2.62 8.13 -2.19
CA LEU A 46 -1.42 7.70 -2.89
C LEU A 46 -0.47 8.87 -3.16
N VAL A 47 -0.99 9.99 -3.68
CA VAL A 47 -0.21 11.19 -3.96
C VAL A 47 0.41 11.75 -2.67
N LEU A 48 -0.38 11.88 -1.60
CA LEU A 48 0.11 12.39 -0.32
C LEU A 48 1.17 11.47 0.31
N SER A 49 0.93 10.16 0.29
CA SER A 49 1.89 9.18 0.79
C SER A 49 3.22 9.25 0.03
N THR A 50 3.15 9.28 -1.31
CA THR A 50 4.34 9.39 -2.16
C THR A 50 5.09 10.70 -1.93
N LEU A 51 4.36 11.82 -1.85
CA LEU A 51 4.95 13.15 -1.63
C LEU A 51 5.65 13.22 -0.27
N LEU A 52 5.04 12.66 0.78
CA LEU A 52 5.65 12.57 2.09
C LEU A 52 6.90 11.69 2.07
N GLY A 53 6.85 10.53 1.42
CA GLY A 53 7.98 9.62 1.27
C GLY A 53 9.16 10.27 0.54
N VAL A 54 8.92 10.94 -0.58
CA VAL A 54 9.95 11.64 -1.35
C VAL A 54 10.53 12.83 -0.56
N TYR A 55 9.67 13.60 0.11
CA TYR A 55 10.11 14.76 0.89
C TYR A 55 10.99 14.34 2.07
N LEU A 56 10.52 13.40 2.90
CA LEU A 56 11.28 12.89 4.04
C LEU A 56 12.55 12.15 3.60
N GLY A 57 12.46 11.31 2.56
CA GLY A 57 13.62 10.63 1.99
C GLY A 57 14.68 11.60 1.47
N GLY A 58 14.25 12.69 0.82
CA GLY A 58 15.13 13.76 0.35
C GLY A 58 15.74 14.60 1.47
N LEU A 59 15.09 14.71 2.64
CA LEU A 59 15.69 15.33 3.82
C LEU A 59 16.75 14.42 4.44
N ILE A 60 16.43 13.12 4.60
CA ILE A 60 17.35 12.13 5.17
C ILE A 60 18.59 11.98 4.30
N SER A 61 18.46 11.98 2.97
CA SER A 61 19.60 11.85 2.05
C SER A 61 20.61 13.00 2.12
N LYS A 62 20.21 14.16 2.67
CA LYS A 62 21.13 15.29 2.91
C LYS A 62 21.94 15.13 4.19
N MET A 63 21.45 14.36 5.15
CA MET A 63 22.06 14.19 6.47
C MET A 63 22.82 12.86 6.60
N VAL A 64 22.42 11.84 5.85
CA VAL A 64 22.94 10.46 5.94
C VAL A 64 23.63 10.08 4.64
N SER A 65 24.75 9.36 4.73
CA SER A 65 25.47 8.89 3.54
C SER A 65 24.66 7.87 2.74
N GLU A 66 24.76 7.94 1.43
CA GLU A 66 24.05 7.05 0.50
C GLU A 66 24.39 5.57 0.76
N ARG A 67 25.63 5.27 1.17
CA ARG A 67 26.05 3.92 1.55
C ARG A 67 25.26 3.37 2.73
N LEU A 68 24.97 4.19 3.74
CA LEU A 68 24.16 3.77 4.89
C LEU A 68 22.70 3.56 4.49
N ILE A 69 22.15 4.45 3.66
CA ILE A 69 20.76 4.33 3.17
C ILE A 69 20.59 3.01 2.40
N HIS A 70 21.50 2.72 1.48
CA HIS A 70 21.44 1.49 0.68
C HIS A 70 21.71 0.25 1.53
N GLY A 71 22.67 0.32 2.46
CA GLY A 71 22.98 -0.78 3.38
C GLY A 71 21.80 -1.14 4.28
N VAL A 72 21.21 -0.16 4.96
CA VAL A 72 20.05 -0.36 5.83
C VAL A 72 18.83 -0.81 5.01
N GLY A 73 18.58 -0.19 3.86
CA GLY A 73 17.50 -0.59 2.96
C GLY A 73 17.60 -2.04 2.51
N GLY A 74 18.80 -2.48 2.11
CA GLY A 74 19.05 -3.88 1.73
C GLY A 74 18.86 -4.86 2.89
N VAL A 75 19.33 -4.52 4.09
CA VAL A 75 19.11 -5.35 5.28
C VAL A 75 17.63 -5.47 5.61
N LEU A 76 16.89 -4.35 5.60
CA LEU A 76 15.45 -4.36 5.83
C LEU A 76 14.72 -5.19 4.77
N PHE A 77 15.10 -5.06 3.50
CA PHE A 77 14.53 -5.85 2.41
C PHE A 77 14.71 -7.36 2.64
N LEU A 78 15.92 -7.80 3.04
CA LEU A 78 16.18 -9.21 3.36
C LEU A 78 15.37 -9.68 4.58
N VAL A 79 15.30 -8.86 5.63
CA VAL A 79 14.52 -9.19 6.83
C VAL A 79 13.04 -9.36 6.48
N PHE A 80 12.43 -8.39 5.81
CA PHE A 80 11.01 -8.49 5.41
C PHE A 80 10.78 -9.63 4.42
N GLY A 81 11.70 -9.86 3.48
CA GLY A 81 11.63 -10.98 2.55
C GLY A 81 11.66 -12.34 3.26
N LEU A 82 12.54 -12.51 4.25
CA LEU A 82 12.60 -13.73 5.07
C LEU A 82 11.34 -13.89 5.93
N LEU A 83 10.85 -12.82 6.55
CA LEU A 83 9.61 -12.85 7.34
C LEU A 83 8.42 -13.26 6.46
N MET A 84 8.27 -12.67 5.27
CA MET A 84 7.26 -13.05 4.28
C MET A 84 7.42 -14.51 3.83
N LEU A 85 8.65 -14.97 3.62
CA LEU A 85 8.88 -16.36 3.23
C LEU A 85 8.43 -17.32 4.35
N THR A 86 8.75 -17.02 5.60
CA THR A 86 8.33 -17.85 6.75
C THR A 86 6.83 -17.80 7.01
N SER A 87 6.15 -16.70 6.71
CA SER A 87 4.70 -16.57 6.93
C SER A 87 3.89 -17.46 5.99
N VAL A 88 4.42 -17.78 4.80
CA VAL A 88 3.81 -18.76 3.88
C VAL A 88 3.72 -20.16 4.50
N PHE A 89 4.70 -20.55 5.32
CA PHE A 89 4.76 -21.87 5.93
C PHE A 89 4.03 -21.96 7.28
N LYS A 90 3.56 -20.84 7.83
CA LYS A 90 2.79 -20.80 9.08
C LYS A 90 1.30 -20.77 8.73
N PRO A 91 0.48 -21.74 9.19
CA PRO A 91 -0.96 -21.69 9.00
C PRO A 91 -1.51 -20.36 9.52
N GLY A 92 -2.21 -19.63 8.67
CA GLY A 92 -2.87 -18.37 9.06
C GLY A 92 -3.98 -18.65 10.09
N PRO A 93 -4.27 -17.69 10.98
CA PRO A 93 -5.42 -17.82 11.89
C PRO A 93 -6.71 -17.98 11.08
N ASP A 94 -7.62 -18.82 11.58
CA ASP A 94 -8.91 -19.09 10.95
C ASP A 94 -9.65 -17.76 10.72
N VAL A 95 -9.79 -17.38 9.44
CA VAL A 95 -10.53 -16.18 9.07
C VAL A 95 -12.01 -16.54 9.17
N GLU A 96 -12.65 -16.15 10.27
CA GLU A 96 -14.10 -16.23 10.36
C GLU A 96 -14.71 -15.51 9.15
N PRO A 97 -15.57 -16.19 8.37
CA PRO A 97 -16.11 -15.59 7.16
C PRO A 97 -16.99 -14.39 7.53
N VAL A 98 -16.60 -13.23 7.00
CA VAL A 98 -17.34 -11.94 7.05
C VAL A 98 -18.82 -12.09 6.63
N ILE A 99 -19.15 -13.19 5.93
CA ILE A 99 -20.51 -13.60 5.56
C ILE A 99 -21.47 -13.57 6.77
N HIS A 100 -21.03 -13.94 7.98
CA HIS A 100 -21.90 -13.95 9.18
C HIS A 100 -22.26 -12.56 9.71
N ALA A 101 -21.43 -11.54 9.47
CA ALA A 101 -21.75 -10.17 9.87
C ALA A 101 -22.78 -9.51 8.95
N ALA A 102 -22.93 -10.00 7.71
CA ALA A 102 -23.90 -9.51 6.74
C ALA A 102 -25.30 -10.11 6.92
N GLU A 103 -25.45 -11.17 7.74
CA GLU A 103 -26.73 -11.84 7.95
C GLU A 103 -27.57 -11.17 9.05
N LYS A 104 -26.99 -10.31 9.90
CA LYS A 104 -27.78 -9.55 10.87
C LYS A 104 -28.59 -8.49 10.10
N PRO A 105 -29.93 -8.63 9.98
CA PRO A 105 -30.74 -7.62 9.33
C PRO A 105 -30.57 -6.33 10.13
N ALA A 106 -30.37 -5.21 9.45
CA ALA A 106 -30.42 -3.91 10.08
C ALA A 106 -31.72 -3.81 10.88
N GLU A 107 -31.62 -3.89 12.20
CA GLU A 107 -32.73 -3.58 13.09
C GLU A 107 -33.17 -2.16 12.72
N THR A 108 -34.34 -2.07 12.10
CA THR A 108 -35.00 -0.80 11.82
C THR A 108 -35.15 -0.11 13.16
N PRO A 109 -34.66 1.14 13.36
CA PRO A 109 -34.95 1.86 14.58
C PRO A 109 -36.46 2.03 14.63
N ALA A 110 -37.10 1.32 15.54
CA ALA A 110 -38.44 1.64 15.95
C ALA A 110 -38.36 2.95 16.75
N GLU A 111 -39.28 3.85 16.40
CA GLU A 111 -39.62 5.13 17.05
C GLU A 111 -38.90 6.39 16.52
#